data_AF-A0A7V6XQR3-F1
#
_entry.id   AF-A0A7V6XQR3-F1
#
_cell.length_a   1.000
_cell.length_b   1.000
_cell.length_c   1.000
_cell.angle_alpha   90.00
_cell.angle_beta   90.00
_cell.angle_gamma   90.00
#
_symmetry.space_group_name_H-M   'P 1'
#
loop_
_entity.id
_entity.type
_entity.pdbx_description
1 polymer ?
#
loop_
_entity_poly.entity_id
_entity_poly.type
_entity_poly.pdbx_seq_one_letter_code
_entity_poly.pdbx_strand_id
1 'polypeptide(L)'
;MKKIKILLMMLLLLVVSACNNEVNHDKEIVVDPEETAEDRNYDKISAFMEEECKNTFSPYYELLDFEISNYEEEVVNGNVEAVFFYKVIHKNYDRDPDTVGYIKEAKESGNKNYQQLYDEYLEPKEMNFELKVIIDENDLITLYSNVSPKGIEWEETNMSDFILSK
;
A
#
# COMPACT_ATOMS: atom_id res chain seq x y z
N MET A 1 -34.20 10.46 -3.95
CA MET A 1 -35.15 10.51 -2.82
C MET A 1 -35.75 9.14 -2.55
N LYS A 2 -35.27 8.44 -1.53
CA LYS A 2 -36.06 7.70 -0.53
C LYS A 2 -35.07 7.11 0.47
N LYS A 3 -34.97 7.76 1.63
CA LYS A 3 -34.17 7.35 2.78
C LYS A 3 -34.88 6.16 3.43
N ILE A 4 -34.25 5.01 3.50
CA ILE A 4 -34.73 3.89 4.32
C ILE A 4 -34.18 4.12 5.73
N LYS A 5 -35.05 4.63 6.61
CA LYS A 5 -34.80 4.68 8.04
C LYS A 5 -35.19 3.32 8.61
N ILE A 6 -34.22 2.49 8.98
CA ILE A 6 -34.49 1.32 9.80
C ILE A 6 -34.48 1.76 11.27
N LEU A 7 -35.58 1.35 11.90
CA LEU A 7 -36.12 1.76 13.17
C LEU A 7 -35.59 0.83 14.27
N LEU A 8 -34.98 1.45 15.28
CA LEU A 8 -35.07 1.16 16.72
C LEU A 8 -35.30 -0.30 17.17
N MET A 9 -34.32 -0.84 17.91
CA MET A 9 -34.61 -1.75 19.02
C MET A 9 -33.73 -1.39 20.21
N MET A 10 -34.23 -0.47 21.04
CA MET A 10 -33.75 -0.29 22.41
C MET A 10 -34.05 -1.58 23.18
N LEU A 11 -33.02 -2.34 23.53
CA LEU A 11 -33.13 -3.38 24.55
C LEU A 11 -32.66 -2.79 25.88
N LEU A 12 -33.59 -2.19 26.61
CA LEU A 12 -33.38 -1.81 28.01
C LEU A 12 -33.43 -3.10 28.85
N LEU A 13 -32.29 -3.63 29.25
CA LEU A 13 -32.23 -4.66 30.30
C LEU A 13 -31.99 -3.96 31.65
N LEU A 14 -33.08 -3.67 32.35
CA LEU A 14 -33.06 -3.40 33.78
C LEU A 14 -32.85 -4.72 34.53
N VAL A 15 -31.61 -5.00 34.93
CA VAL A 15 -31.35 -5.98 35.98
C VAL A 15 -31.27 -5.23 37.30
N VAL A 16 -32.36 -5.31 38.07
CA VAL A 16 -32.36 -4.89 39.48
C VAL A 16 -31.73 -6.01 40.29
N SER A 17 -30.61 -5.74 40.94
CA SER A 17 -30.16 -6.51 42.10
C SER A 17 -29.62 -5.55 43.16
N ALA A 18 -30.14 -5.71 44.37
CA ALA A 18 -29.93 -4.82 45.50
C ALA A 18 -28.54 -5.00 46.14
N CYS A 19 -27.95 -3.85 46.51
CA CYS A 19 -26.96 -3.57 47.55
C CYS A 19 -25.88 -4.63 47.89
N ASN A 20 -24.62 -4.28 47.61
CA ASN A 20 -23.58 -4.15 48.65
C ASN A 20 -22.41 -3.29 48.14
N ASN A 21 -21.94 -2.39 49.00
CA ASN A 21 -20.79 -1.51 48.76
C ASN A 21 -19.50 -2.34 48.65
N GLU A 22 -18.79 -2.22 47.55
CA GLU A 22 -17.32 -2.19 47.51
C GLU A 22 -16.88 -1.56 46.19
N VAL A 23 -16.03 -0.54 46.30
CA VAL A 23 -15.49 0.27 45.21
C VAL A 23 -14.74 -0.65 44.26
N ASN A 24 -15.22 -0.79 43.03
CA ASN A 24 -14.46 -1.44 41.97
C ASN A 24 -14.40 -0.54 40.76
N HIS A 25 -13.16 -0.28 40.35
CA HIS A 25 -12.76 0.59 39.27
C HIS A 25 -13.55 0.20 38.01
N ASP A 26 -14.33 1.13 37.46
CA ASP A 26 -14.91 0.99 36.12
C ASP A 26 -13.74 0.83 35.15
N LYS A 27 -13.50 -0.43 34.77
CA LYS A 27 -12.64 -0.77 33.66
C LYS A 27 -13.49 -0.50 32.43
N GLU A 28 -13.35 0.72 31.92
CA GLU A 28 -13.84 1.12 30.60
C GLU A 28 -13.44 0.02 29.62
N ILE A 29 -14.41 -0.78 29.19
CA ILE A 29 -14.24 -1.71 28.08
C ILE A 29 -14.12 -0.80 26.87
N VAL A 30 -12.89 -0.50 26.49
CA VAL A 30 -12.57 0.08 25.18
C VAL A 30 -13.02 -0.96 24.17
N VAL A 31 -14.24 -0.78 23.66
CA VAL A 31 -14.73 -1.52 22.50
C VAL A 31 -13.94 -0.95 21.33
N ASP A 32 -12.93 -1.71 20.93
CA ASP A 32 -12.21 -1.49 19.67
C ASP A 32 -13.25 -1.41 18.55
N PRO A 33 -13.26 -0.36 17.71
CA PRO A 33 -14.20 -0.30 16.60
C PRO A 33 -14.09 -1.57 15.76
N GLU A 34 -15.25 -2.17 15.46
CA GLU A 34 -15.38 -3.40 14.69
C GLU A 34 -14.76 -3.20 13.29
N GLU A 35 -13.52 -3.66 13.13
CA GLU A 35 -12.76 -3.60 11.88
C GLU A 35 -13.55 -4.25 10.75
N THR A 36 -13.75 -3.53 9.64
CA THR A 36 -14.57 -4.02 8.55
C THR A 36 -13.85 -5.12 7.75
N ALA A 37 -14.57 -5.84 6.89
CA ALA A 37 -13.92 -6.77 5.97
C ALA A 37 -13.03 -6.03 4.94
N GLU A 38 -13.45 -4.84 4.53
CA GLU A 38 -12.69 -3.98 3.61
C GLU A 38 -11.38 -3.50 4.26
N ASP A 39 -11.42 -3.07 5.53
CA ASP A 39 -10.21 -2.69 6.28
C ASP A 39 -9.21 -3.85 6.36
N ARG A 40 -9.70 -5.07 6.65
CA ARG A 40 -8.86 -6.28 6.72
C ARG A 40 -8.22 -6.63 5.38
N ASN A 41 -8.96 -6.49 4.28
CA ASN A 41 -8.45 -6.76 2.93
C ASN A 41 -7.41 -5.72 2.52
N TYR A 42 -7.68 -4.43 2.79
CA TYR A 42 -6.74 -3.35 2.54
C TYR A 42 -5.42 -3.57 3.27
N ASP A 43 -5.45 -3.88 4.57
CA ASP A 43 -4.24 -4.11 5.37
C ASP A 43 -3.46 -5.33 4.87
N LYS A 44 -4.17 -6.40 4.49
CA LYS A 44 -3.56 -7.60 3.90
C LYS A 44 -2.86 -7.29 2.58
N ILE A 45 -3.51 -6.52 1.70
CA ILE A 45 -2.93 -6.10 0.41
C ILE A 45 -1.74 -5.17 0.64
N SER A 46 -1.87 -4.19 1.54
CA SER A 46 -0.79 -3.27 1.90
C SER A 46 0.46 -4.01 2.36
N ALA A 47 0.30 -4.97 3.29
CA ALA A 47 1.41 -5.78 3.79
C ALA A 47 2.06 -6.64 2.69
N PHE A 48 1.23 -7.30 1.86
CA PHE A 48 1.72 -8.08 0.71
C PHE A 48 2.54 -7.23 -0.26
N MET A 49 2.02 -6.06 -0.62
CA MET A 49 2.64 -5.15 -1.57
C MET A 49 3.95 -4.57 -1.04
N GLU A 50 4.01 -4.23 0.24
CA GLU A 50 5.23 -3.77 0.90
C GLU A 50 6.30 -4.87 0.92
N GLU A 51 5.93 -6.11 1.25
CA GLU A 51 6.84 -7.26 1.24
C GLU A 51 7.39 -7.56 -0.16
N GLU A 52 6.53 -7.66 -1.17
CA GLU A 52 6.91 -7.90 -2.56
C GLU A 52 7.89 -6.83 -3.07
N CYS A 53 7.62 -5.56 -2.77
CA CYS A 53 8.47 -4.45 -3.18
C CYS A 53 9.81 -4.46 -2.43
N LYS A 54 9.82 -4.74 -1.13
CA LYS A 54 11.07 -4.88 -0.36
C LYS A 54 11.93 -6.01 -0.90
N ASN A 55 11.34 -7.18 -1.16
CA ASN A 55 12.06 -8.34 -1.69
C ASN A 55 12.66 -8.05 -3.07
N THR A 56 11.93 -7.30 -3.91
CA THR A 56 12.32 -7.02 -5.30
C THR A 56 13.29 -5.84 -5.43
N PHE A 57 13.00 -4.70 -4.80
CA PHE A 57 13.66 -3.42 -5.10
C PHE A 57 14.75 -3.03 -4.10
N SER A 58 14.74 -3.57 -2.87
CA SER A 58 15.78 -3.26 -1.87
C SER A 58 17.22 -3.60 -2.31
N PRO A 59 17.49 -4.58 -3.20
CA PRO A 59 18.84 -4.77 -3.73
C PRO A 59 19.38 -3.56 -4.51
N TYR A 60 18.50 -2.69 -5.02
CA TYR A 60 18.85 -1.59 -5.92
C TYR A 60 18.69 -0.21 -5.27
N TYR A 61 17.70 -0.05 -4.39
CA TYR A 61 17.31 1.22 -3.81
C TYR A 61 17.12 1.13 -2.30
N GLU A 62 17.23 2.28 -1.63
CA GLU A 62 16.68 2.46 -0.30
C GLU A 62 15.20 2.84 -0.44
N LEU A 63 14.31 2.00 0.06
CA LEU A 63 12.87 2.22 0.02
C LEU A 63 12.44 3.01 1.26
N LEU A 64 11.78 4.14 1.04
CA LEU A 64 11.48 5.13 2.07
C LEU A 64 10.02 5.08 2.51
N ASP A 65 9.10 4.86 1.58
CA ASP A 65 7.66 4.85 1.87
C ASP A 65 6.86 4.07 0.82
N PHE A 66 5.65 3.66 1.20
CA PHE A 66 4.71 2.89 0.39
C PHE A 66 3.30 3.44 0.55
N GLU A 67 2.64 3.83 -0.54
CA GLU A 67 1.32 4.44 -0.51
C GLU A 67 0.35 3.69 -1.45
N ILE A 68 -0.80 3.28 -0.92
CA ILE A 68 -1.96 2.86 -1.73
C ILE A 68 -2.92 4.06 -1.83
N SER A 69 -3.38 4.34 -3.05
CA SER A 69 -4.41 5.36 -3.31
C SER A 69 -5.42 4.87 -4.34
N ASN A 70 -6.60 5.51 -4.38
CA ASN A 70 -7.72 5.12 -5.25
C ASN A 70 -8.08 3.63 -5.15
N TYR A 71 -8.15 3.12 -3.91
CA TYR A 71 -8.53 1.74 -3.63
C TYR A 71 -10.02 1.53 -3.94
N GLU A 72 -10.30 0.59 -4.84
CA GLU A 72 -11.65 0.15 -5.18
C GLU A 72 -11.70 -1.38 -5.07
N GLU A 73 -12.60 -1.90 -4.24
CA GLU A 73 -12.76 -3.34 -3.97
C GLU A 73 -14.16 -3.82 -4.36
N GLU A 74 -14.23 -5.01 -4.97
CA GLU A 74 -15.46 -5.74 -5.19
C GLU A 74 -15.29 -7.24 -4.98
N VAL A 75 -16.41 -7.94 -4.73
CA VAL A 75 -16.44 -9.40 -4.66
C VAL A 75 -16.98 -9.97 -5.96
N VAL A 76 -16.13 -10.70 -6.69
CA VAL A 76 -16.45 -11.28 -8.00
C VAL A 76 -16.29 -12.80 -7.91
N ASN A 77 -17.38 -13.54 -8.14
CA ASN A 77 -17.39 -15.00 -8.09
C ASN A 77 -16.86 -15.60 -6.77
N GLY A 78 -16.95 -14.87 -5.66
CA GLY A 78 -16.46 -15.30 -4.35
C GLY A 78 -15.02 -14.89 -4.03
N ASN A 79 -14.30 -14.29 -4.98
CA ASN A 79 -12.97 -13.72 -4.76
C ASN A 79 -13.07 -12.23 -4.46
N VAL A 80 -12.13 -11.70 -3.68
CA VAL A 80 -11.94 -10.26 -3.50
C VAL A 80 -11.08 -9.77 -4.65
N GLU A 81 -11.56 -8.78 -5.39
CA GLU A 81 -10.80 -8.09 -6.43
C GLU A 81 -10.63 -6.63 -6.04
N ALA A 82 -9.39 -6.16 -5.94
CA ALA A 82 -9.07 -4.79 -5.58
C ALA A 82 -8.22 -4.14 -6.68
N VAL A 83 -8.61 -2.94 -7.11
CA VAL A 83 -7.85 -2.11 -8.06
C VAL A 83 -7.38 -0.86 -7.32
N PHE A 84 -6.12 -0.48 -7.51
CA PHE A 84 -5.53 0.66 -6.83
C PHE A 84 -4.31 1.23 -7.55
N PHE A 85 -3.94 2.46 -7.19
CA PHE A 85 -2.63 3.00 -7.49
C PHE A 85 -1.68 2.73 -6.34
N TYR A 86 -0.47 2.30 -6.69
CA TYR A 86 0.59 2.02 -5.73
C TYR A 86 1.79 2.90 -6.01
N LYS A 87 2.26 3.60 -4.98
CA LYS A 87 3.47 4.43 -5.05
C LYS A 87 4.51 3.89 -4.08
N VAL A 88 5.74 3.77 -4.58
CA VAL A 88 6.93 3.51 -3.76
C VAL A 88 7.84 4.73 -3.82
N ILE A 89 8.12 5.34 -2.67
CA ILE A 89 9.10 6.41 -2.55
C ILE A 89 10.45 5.73 -2.29
N HIS A 90 11.45 6.03 -3.11
CA HIS A 90 12.77 5.40 -3.02
C HIS A 90 13.89 6.39 -3.31
N LYS A 91 15.11 6.11 -2.87
CA LYS A 91 16.31 6.82 -3.31
C LYS A 91 17.43 5.85 -3.65
N ASN A 92 18.45 6.34 -4.35
CA ASN A 92 19.70 5.58 -4.45
C ASN A 92 20.31 5.46 -3.05
N TYR A 93 20.94 4.33 -2.76
CA TYR A 93 21.75 4.20 -1.55
C TYR A 93 22.76 5.34 -1.46
N ASP A 94 23.02 5.82 -0.23
CA ASP A 94 23.98 6.89 0.05
C ASP A 94 25.39 6.50 -0.41
N ARG A 95 25.67 6.80 -1.68
CA ARG A 95 26.93 6.59 -2.38
C ARG A 95 27.36 7.92 -2.93
N ASP A 96 28.66 8.17 -2.91
CA ASP A 96 29.24 9.36 -3.53
C ASP A 96 28.83 9.41 -5.02
N PRO A 97 28.03 10.40 -5.46
CA PRO A 97 27.57 10.49 -6.83
C PRO A 97 28.74 10.59 -7.83
N ASP A 98 29.91 11.09 -7.42
CA ASP A 98 31.11 11.14 -8.28
C ASP A 98 31.67 9.75 -8.62
N THR A 99 31.20 8.69 -7.97
CA THR A 99 31.52 7.30 -8.33
C THR A 99 30.63 6.75 -9.45
N VAL A 100 29.54 7.45 -9.78
CA VAL A 100 28.59 7.07 -10.82
C VAL A 100 29.13 7.53 -12.18
N GLY A 101 29.26 6.60 -13.13
CA GLY A 101 29.96 6.84 -14.40
C GLY A 101 29.53 8.09 -15.16
N TYR A 102 28.22 8.30 -15.35
CA TYR A 102 27.72 9.46 -16.09
C TYR A 102 27.88 10.79 -15.34
N ILE A 103 27.82 10.78 -14.00
CA ILE A 103 28.02 11.96 -13.15
C ILE A 103 29.50 12.34 -13.16
N LYS A 104 30.37 11.34 -13.03
CA LYS A 104 31.82 11.51 -13.14
C LYS A 104 32.23 12.10 -14.48
N GLU A 105 31.70 11.57 -15.59
CA GLU A 105 31.97 12.09 -16.92
C GLU A 105 31.47 13.54 -17.07
N ALA A 106 30.30 13.87 -16.53
CA ALA A 106 29.78 15.23 -16.52
C ALA A 106 30.70 16.18 -15.73
N LYS A 107 31.25 15.74 -14.59
CA LYS A 107 32.23 16.49 -13.81
C LYS A 107 33.52 16.74 -14.60
N GLU A 108 34.10 15.70 -15.17
CA GLU A 108 35.38 15.73 -15.87
C GLU A 108 35.33 16.54 -17.17
N SER A 109 34.18 16.53 -17.86
CA SER A 109 33.96 17.32 -19.07
C SER A 109 33.59 18.79 -18.81
N GLY A 110 33.44 19.20 -17.54
CA GLY A 110 32.98 20.55 -17.19
C GLY A 110 31.54 20.81 -17.64
N ASN A 111 30.70 19.76 -17.67
CA ASN A 111 29.31 19.87 -18.09
C ASN A 111 28.56 20.81 -17.12
N LYS A 112 27.89 21.83 -17.67
CA LYS A 112 27.10 22.81 -16.91
C LYS A 112 25.99 22.19 -16.05
N ASN A 113 25.55 20.97 -16.38
CA ASN A 113 24.49 20.25 -15.67
C ASN A 113 25.06 19.32 -14.57
N TYR A 114 26.38 19.27 -14.34
CA TYR A 114 26.98 18.38 -13.34
C TYR A 114 26.30 18.49 -11.96
N GLN A 115 26.11 19.72 -11.46
CA GLN A 115 25.51 19.91 -10.13
C GLN A 115 24.09 19.37 -10.07
N GLN A 116 23.28 19.60 -11.11
CA GLN A 116 21.94 19.05 -11.19
C GLN A 116 21.95 17.52 -11.17
N LEU A 117 22.83 16.88 -11.95
CA LEU A 117 22.96 15.42 -11.97
C LEU A 117 23.42 14.86 -10.62
N TYR A 118 24.28 15.59 -9.91
CA TYR A 118 24.75 15.25 -8.57
C TYR A 118 23.59 15.30 -7.56
N ASP A 119 22.82 16.39 -7.57
CA ASP A 119 21.70 16.61 -6.65
C ASP A 119 20.57 15.60 -6.91
N GLU A 120 20.16 15.43 -8.17
CA GLU A 120 19.11 14.48 -8.60
C GLU A 120 19.46 13.00 -8.33
N TYR A 121 20.74 12.68 -8.11
CA TYR A 121 21.14 11.32 -7.76
C TYR A 121 20.74 10.97 -6.32
N LEU A 122 20.77 11.94 -5.41
CA LEU A 122 20.50 11.77 -3.99
C LEU A 122 19.04 12.04 -3.62
N GLU A 123 18.30 12.73 -4.48
CA GLU A 123 16.89 13.02 -4.26
C GLU A 123 16.00 11.76 -4.27
N PRO A 124 15.04 11.66 -3.34
CA PRO A 124 13.96 10.69 -3.42
C PRO A 124 13.17 10.79 -4.73
N LYS A 125 12.74 9.63 -5.22
CA LYS A 125 12.00 9.42 -6.47
C LYS A 125 10.79 8.53 -6.22
N GLU A 126 9.85 8.55 -7.15
CA GLU A 126 8.62 7.77 -7.08
C GLU A 126 8.60 6.68 -8.16
N MET A 127 8.28 5.45 -7.77
CA MET A 127 7.80 4.41 -8.68
C MET A 127 6.28 4.33 -8.52
N ASN A 128 5.54 4.52 -9.60
CA ASN A 128 4.08 4.56 -9.59
C ASN A 128 3.52 3.43 -10.47
N PHE A 129 2.52 2.73 -9.95
CA PHE A 129 1.91 1.57 -10.60
C PHE A 129 0.38 1.68 -10.55
N GLU A 130 -0.30 1.16 -11.59
CA GLU A 130 -1.73 0.85 -11.57
C GLU A 130 -1.86 -0.67 -11.52
N LEU A 131 -2.42 -1.18 -10.43
CA LEU A 131 -2.39 -2.59 -10.09
C LEU A 131 -3.77 -3.11 -9.73
N LYS A 132 -3.93 -4.41 -9.91
CA LYS A 132 -5.07 -5.17 -9.44
C LYS A 132 -4.57 -6.37 -8.64
N VAL A 133 -5.22 -6.64 -7.53
CA VAL A 133 -5.02 -7.85 -6.72
C VAL A 133 -6.30 -8.68 -6.71
N ILE A 134 -6.13 -10.00 -6.81
CA ILE A 134 -7.21 -10.96 -6.56
C ILE A 134 -6.83 -11.82 -5.37
N ILE A 135 -7.71 -11.87 -4.36
CA ILE A 135 -7.60 -12.77 -3.21
C ILE A 135 -8.64 -13.87 -3.37
N ASP A 136 -8.18 -15.12 -3.44
CA ASP A 136 -9.06 -16.29 -3.61
C ASP A 136 -9.63 -16.81 -2.28
N GLU A 137 -10.48 -17.85 -2.36
CA GLU A 137 -11.09 -18.51 -1.21
C GLU A 137 -10.09 -19.14 -0.22
N ASN A 138 -8.84 -19.35 -0.63
CA ASN A 138 -7.76 -19.90 0.18
C ASN A 138 -6.80 -18.81 0.67
N ASP A 139 -7.22 -17.54 0.60
CA ASP A 139 -6.44 -16.38 0.98
C ASP A 139 -5.17 -16.15 0.12
N LEU A 140 -5.04 -16.81 -1.04
CA LEU A 140 -3.93 -16.62 -1.96
C LEU A 140 -4.10 -15.33 -2.74
N ILE A 141 -3.02 -14.56 -2.84
CA ILE A 141 -2.99 -13.25 -3.49
C ILE A 141 -2.28 -13.38 -4.84
N THR A 142 -2.95 -12.96 -5.91
CA THR A 142 -2.35 -12.86 -7.26
C THR A 142 -2.35 -11.41 -7.71
N LEU A 143 -1.22 -10.94 -8.22
CA LEU A 143 -1.01 -9.57 -8.66
C LEU A 143 -1.14 -9.44 -10.18
N TYR A 144 -1.74 -8.35 -10.62
CA TYR A 144 -1.93 -7.99 -12.02
C TYR A 144 -1.54 -6.53 -12.25
N SER A 145 -1.08 -6.22 -13.46
CA SER A 145 -0.86 -4.85 -13.93
C SER A 145 -1.63 -4.56 -15.22
N ASN A 146 -1.96 -3.29 -15.43
CA ASN A 146 -2.61 -2.86 -16.66
C ASN A 146 -1.55 -2.67 -17.75
N VAL A 147 -1.54 -3.54 -18.76
CA VAL A 147 -0.58 -3.47 -19.88
C VAL A 147 -1.09 -2.63 -21.05
N SER A 148 -2.35 -2.19 -21.00
CA SER A 148 -2.96 -1.46 -22.10
C SER A 148 -2.65 0.03 -22.03
N PRO A 149 -2.09 0.65 -23.09
CA PRO A 149 -1.92 2.11 -23.13
C PRO A 149 -3.26 2.86 -23.23
N LYS A 150 -4.34 2.16 -23.60
CA LYS A 150 -5.68 2.72 -23.66
C LYS A 150 -6.72 1.65 -23.31
N GLY A 151 -7.40 1.86 -22.19
CA GLY A 151 -8.38 0.91 -21.68
C GLY A 151 -7.76 0.10 -20.55
N ILE A 152 -8.33 -1.08 -20.30
CA ILE A 152 -7.94 -1.95 -19.20
C ILE A 152 -7.67 -3.33 -19.78
N GLU A 153 -6.44 -3.81 -19.61
CA GLU A 153 -6.02 -5.17 -19.91
C GLU A 153 -5.13 -5.65 -18.77
N TRP A 154 -5.70 -6.45 -17.87
CA TRP A 154 -4.99 -6.97 -16.71
C TRP A 154 -4.21 -8.22 -17.09
N GLU A 155 -2.90 -8.17 -16.91
CA GLU A 155 -2.02 -9.33 -17.03
C GLU A 155 -1.38 -9.63 -15.68
N GLU A 156 -1.28 -10.92 -15.34
CA GLU A 156 -0.62 -11.39 -14.13
C GLU A 156 0.85 -10.96 -14.15
N THR A 157 1.35 -10.48 -13.02
CA THR A 157 2.72 -9.95 -12.93
C THR A 157 3.31 -10.16 -11.55
N ASN A 158 4.64 -10.07 -11.47
CA ASN A 158 5.38 -9.92 -10.24
C ASN A 158 6.07 -8.55 -10.21
N MET A 159 6.42 -8.05 -9.03
CA MET A 159 7.16 -6.79 -8.92
C MET A 159 8.50 -6.82 -9.69
N SER A 160 9.12 -8.00 -9.81
CA SER A 160 10.35 -8.18 -10.57
C SER A 160 10.21 -7.90 -12.07
N ASP A 161 9.00 -7.97 -12.63
CA ASP A 161 8.77 -7.75 -14.05
C ASP A 161 8.99 -6.28 -14.44
N PHE A 162 8.96 -5.37 -13.46
CA PHE A 162 9.28 -3.95 -13.63
C PHE A 162 10.79 -3.64 -13.59
N ILE A 163 11.64 -4.66 -13.39
CA ILE A 163 13.09 -4.52 -13.49
C ILE A 163 13.51 -4.91 -14.91
N LEU A 164 14.17 -3.98 -15.60
CA LEU A 164 14.85 -4.29 -16.86
C LEU A 164 15.94 -5.34 -16.63
N SER A 165 15.69 -6.57 -17.07
CA SER A 165 16.72 -7.61 -17.14
C SER A 165 17.82 -7.18 -18.12
N LYS A 166 19.08 -7.41 -17.76
CA LYS A 166 20.23 -7.20 -18.66
C LYS A 166 20.32 -8.26 -19.75
#